data_AF-A0A0L6CWX1-F1
#
_entry.id   AF-A0A0L6CWX1-F1
#
_cell.length_a   1.000
_cell.length_b   1.000
_cell.length_c   1.000
_cell.angle_alpha   90.00
_cell.angle_beta   90.00
_cell.angle_gamma   90.00
#
_symmetry.space_group_name_H-M   'P 1'
#
loop_
_entity.id
_entity.type
_entity.pdbx_description
1 polymer ?
#
loop_
_entity_poly.entity_id
_entity_poly.type
_entity_poly.pdbx_seq_one_letter_code
_entity_poly.pdbx_strand_id
1 'polypeptide(L)'
;MVVPFSMLLNLASVSAAQDKETLWGFIRRYAPEASAETHPDMDSAAGYAVRYYEDFVAPAKTYRAPTDLEREALIDLRDQLAAYDGPVEDEALQSIVYAVGRDRFDPLRDWFKALYEVLLGASQGPRFGGFIALYGVQETVALIDKGLAGELA
;
A
#
# COMPACT_ATOMS: atom_id res chain seq x y z
N MET A 1 13.86 14.87 10.01
CA MET A 1 13.44 13.61 9.36
C MET A 1 13.28 13.89 7.88
N VAL A 2 13.85 13.08 6.99
CA VAL A 2 13.72 13.30 5.53
C VAL A 2 12.66 12.34 5.01
N VAL A 3 11.53 12.87 4.54
CA VAL A 3 10.52 12.09 3.80
C VAL A 3 10.97 12.06 2.35
N PRO A 4 11.43 10.91 1.81
CA PRO A 4 11.89 10.87 0.42
C PRO A 4 10.70 10.99 -0.54
N PHE A 5 10.91 11.63 -1.68
CA PHE A 5 9.86 11.82 -2.69
C PHE A 5 9.24 10.50 -3.17
N SER A 6 10.03 9.42 -3.21
CA SER A 6 9.54 8.07 -3.53
C SER A 6 8.49 7.56 -2.54
N MET A 7 8.58 7.94 -1.26
CA MET A 7 7.55 7.63 -0.27
C MET A 7 6.24 8.37 -0.59
N LEU A 8 6.32 9.64 -1.01
CA LEU A 8 5.15 10.42 -1.42
C LEU A 8 4.47 9.83 -2.67
N LEU A 9 5.26 9.39 -3.66
CA LEU A 9 4.74 8.70 -4.84
C LEU A 9 4.05 7.38 -4.48
N ASN A 10 4.63 6.59 -3.57
CA ASN A 10 4.03 5.35 -3.09
C ASN A 10 2.70 5.64 -2.37
N LEU A 11 2.68 6.62 -1.45
CA LEU A 11 1.47 7.03 -0.74
C LEU A 11 0.38 7.51 -1.69
N ALA A 12 0.71 8.33 -2.68
CA ALA A 12 -0.26 8.84 -3.67
C ALA A 12 -0.82 7.67 -4.51
N SER A 13 0.06 6.76 -4.93
CA SER A 13 -0.33 5.57 -5.69
C SER A 13 -1.33 4.70 -4.96
N VAL A 14 -1.09 4.41 -3.69
CA VAL A 14 -1.86 3.40 -2.96
C VAL A 14 -3.11 3.95 -2.28
N SER A 15 -3.09 5.21 -1.84
CA SER A 15 -4.28 5.85 -1.27
C SER A 15 -5.27 6.32 -2.33
N ALA A 16 -4.88 6.29 -3.60
CA ALA A 16 -5.55 7.01 -4.67
C ALA A 16 -5.83 8.47 -4.27
N ALA A 17 -4.92 9.08 -3.51
CA ALA A 17 -5.06 10.46 -3.06
C ALA A 17 -5.18 11.38 -4.26
N GLN A 18 -6.38 11.94 -4.44
CA GLN A 18 -6.67 12.96 -5.45
C GLN A 18 -6.34 14.37 -4.92
N ASP A 19 -5.96 14.47 -3.65
CA ASP A 19 -5.60 15.73 -3.01
C ASP A 19 -4.46 15.59 -2.01
N LYS A 20 -3.85 16.74 -1.70
CA LYS A 20 -2.74 16.84 -0.76
C LYS A 20 -3.15 16.52 0.68
N GLU A 21 -4.42 16.76 1.03
CA GLU A 21 -4.91 16.58 2.40
C GLU A 21 -4.88 15.10 2.81
N THR A 22 -5.32 14.24 1.89
CA THR A 22 -5.24 12.78 2.02
C THR A 22 -3.79 12.34 2.21
N LEU A 23 -2.86 12.85 1.40
CA LEU A 23 -1.44 12.56 1.52
C LEU A 23 -0.85 12.99 2.87
N TRP A 24 -1.22 14.19 3.35
CA TRP A 24 -0.83 14.71 4.66
C TRP A 24 -1.39 13.88 5.82
N GLY A 25 -2.55 13.25 5.66
CA GLY A 25 -3.09 12.28 6.60
C GLY A 25 -2.12 11.13 6.87
N PHE A 26 -1.51 10.59 5.83
CA PHE A 26 -0.49 9.54 5.94
C PHE A 26 0.85 10.08 6.43
N ILE A 27 1.30 11.23 5.92
CA ILE A 27 2.57 11.84 6.35
C ILE A 27 2.57 12.09 7.85
N ARG A 28 1.48 12.59 8.43
CA ARG A 28 1.38 12.85 9.88
C ARG A 28 1.44 11.58 10.75
N ARG A 29 1.06 10.41 10.22
CA ARG A 29 1.24 9.15 10.95
C ARG A 29 2.72 8.79 11.10
N TYR A 30 3.53 9.13 10.10
CA TYR A 30 4.97 8.90 10.09
C TYR A 30 5.76 10.03 10.75
N ALA A 31 5.33 11.27 10.57
CA ALA A 31 5.94 12.49 11.09
C ALA A 31 4.87 13.36 11.78
N PRO A 32 4.51 13.07 13.04
CA PRO A 32 3.40 13.74 13.75
C PRO A 32 3.54 15.25 13.89
N GLU A 33 4.78 15.73 13.97
CA GLU A 33 5.12 17.15 14.12
C GLU A 33 5.14 17.92 12.77
N ALA A 34 4.93 17.23 11.64
CA ALA A 34 4.99 17.86 10.33
C ALA A 34 3.63 18.43 9.90
N SER A 35 3.65 19.64 9.33
CA SER A 35 2.49 20.28 8.71
C SER A 35 2.88 21.01 7.42
N ALA A 36 1.89 21.34 6.61
CA ALA A 36 2.11 22.09 5.37
C ALA A 36 2.72 23.48 5.65
N GLU A 37 2.33 24.13 6.75
CA GLU A 37 2.82 25.44 7.14
C GLU A 37 4.27 25.40 7.63
N THR A 38 4.64 24.34 8.35
CA THR A 38 5.98 24.16 8.90
C THR A 38 6.96 23.57 7.87
N HIS A 39 6.45 22.90 6.82
CA HIS A 39 7.24 22.22 5.78
C HIS A 39 6.70 22.51 4.36
N PRO A 40 6.83 23.76 3.86
CA PRO A 40 6.25 24.17 2.57
C PRO A 40 6.83 23.44 1.35
N ASP A 41 8.10 23.05 1.40
CA ASP A 41 8.73 22.24 0.35
C ASP A 41 8.12 20.84 0.29
N MET A 42 7.78 20.26 1.46
CA MET A 42 7.09 18.97 1.54
C MET A 42 5.65 19.08 1.03
N ASP A 43 4.95 20.18 1.32
CA ASP A 43 3.61 20.41 0.76
C ASP A 43 3.64 20.52 -0.78
N SER A 44 4.65 21.20 -1.31
CA SER A 44 4.87 21.29 -2.76
C SER A 44 5.15 19.91 -3.35
N ALA A 45 6.02 19.13 -2.71
CA ALA A 45 6.33 17.76 -3.11
C ALA A 45 5.11 16.84 -3.04
N ALA A 46 4.26 16.94 -2.02
CA ALA A 46 3.01 16.20 -1.94
C ALA A 46 2.09 16.52 -3.13
N GLY A 47 2.00 17.80 -3.50
CA GLY A 47 1.24 18.23 -4.68
C GLY A 47 1.77 17.64 -5.99
N TYR A 48 3.10 17.62 -6.17
CA TYR A 48 3.70 16.98 -7.33
C TYR A 48 3.49 15.47 -7.36
N ALA A 49 3.50 14.81 -6.20
CA ALA A 49 3.25 13.38 -6.11
C ALA A 49 1.81 13.02 -6.49
N VAL A 50 0.82 13.80 -6.02
CA VAL A 50 -0.59 13.65 -6.42
C VAL A 50 -0.74 13.83 -7.93
N ARG A 51 -0.21 14.91 -8.49
CA ARG A 51 -0.30 15.16 -9.93
C ARG A 51 0.39 14.07 -10.76
N TYR A 52 1.56 13.60 -10.33
CA TYR A 52 2.26 12.51 -11.01
C TYR A 52 1.43 11.22 -10.97
N TYR A 53 0.80 10.92 -9.84
CA TYR A 53 -0.10 9.78 -9.71
C TYR A 53 -1.26 9.88 -10.71
N GLU A 54 -1.96 11.02 -10.74
CA GLU A 54 -3.10 11.24 -11.63
C GLU A 54 -2.72 11.17 -13.11
N ASP A 55 -1.61 11.81 -13.50
CA ASP A 55 -1.21 11.94 -14.90
C ASP A 55 -0.57 10.65 -15.46
N PHE A 56 0.14 9.87 -14.64
CA PHE A 56 0.99 8.78 -15.14
C PHE A 56 0.74 7.40 -14.53
N VAL A 57 0.27 7.32 -13.29
CA VAL A 57 0.14 6.04 -12.58
C VAL A 57 -1.30 5.52 -12.65
N ALA A 58 -2.27 6.36 -12.27
CA ALA A 58 -3.68 6.00 -12.25
C ALA A 58 -4.18 5.50 -13.62
N PRO A 59 -3.85 6.11 -14.77
CA PRO A 59 -4.32 5.64 -16.08
C PRO A 59 -3.72 4.30 -16.51
N ALA A 60 -2.57 3.93 -15.94
CA ALA A 60 -1.87 2.68 -16.24
C ALA A 60 -2.27 1.52 -15.32
N LYS A 61 -3.04 1.79 -14.25
CA LYS A 61 -3.47 0.75 -13.31
C LYS A 61 -4.44 -0.21 -13.99
N THR A 62 -4.13 -1.50 -13.90
CA THR A 62 -4.98 -2.59 -14.37
C THR A 62 -5.18 -3.56 -13.23
N TYR A 63 -6.40 -3.59 -12.69
CA TYR A 63 -6.79 -4.52 -11.64
C TYR A 63 -7.29 -5.83 -12.25
N ARG A 64 -7.13 -6.92 -11.51
CA ARG A 64 -7.70 -8.22 -11.85
C ARG A 64 -8.27 -8.92 -10.62
N ALA A 65 -9.19 -9.85 -10.86
CA ALA A 65 -9.65 -10.74 -9.81
C ALA A 65 -8.51 -11.68 -9.35
N PRO A 66 -8.48 -12.07 -8.06
CA PRO A 66 -7.61 -13.13 -7.59
C PRO A 66 -8.10 -14.50 -8.09
N THR A 67 -7.15 -15.39 -8.35
CA THR A 67 -7.39 -16.84 -8.51
C THR A 67 -7.83 -17.46 -7.17
N ASP A 68 -8.26 -18.72 -7.17
CA ASP A 68 -8.68 -19.41 -5.94
C ASP A 68 -7.55 -19.50 -4.91
N LEU A 69 -6.33 -19.85 -5.35
CA LEU A 69 -5.15 -19.89 -4.47
C LEU A 69 -4.79 -18.51 -3.91
N GLU A 70 -4.82 -17.48 -4.75
CA GLU A 70 -4.55 -16.10 -4.31
C GLU A 70 -5.63 -15.59 -3.37
N ARG A 71 -6.89 -15.97 -3.59
CA ARG A 71 -8.02 -15.63 -2.73
C ARG A 71 -7.84 -16.24 -1.33
N GLU A 72 -7.47 -17.51 -1.24
CA GLU A 72 -7.16 -18.15 0.04
C GLU A 72 -6.01 -17.45 0.78
N ALA A 73 -4.94 -17.12 0.06
CA ALA A 73 -3.80 -16.42 0.64
C ALA A 73 -4.13 -14.98 1.08
N LEU A 74 -4.95 -14.26 0.30
CA LEU A 74 -5.43 -12.92 0.66
C LEU A 74 -6.32 -12.94 1.90
N ILE A 75 -7.20 -13.94 2.05
CA ILE A 75 -8.02 -14.13 3.25
C ILE A 75 -7.12 -14.37 4.47
N ASP A 76 -6.14 -15.27 4.36
CA ASP A 76 -5.18 -15.54 5.44
C ASP A 76 -4.39 -14.29 5.83
N LEU A 77 -3.88 -13.53 4.85
CA LEU A 77 -3.21 -12.26 5.10
C LEU A 77 -4.13 -11.25 5.80
N ARG A 78 -5.36 -11.11 5.32
CA ARG A 78 -6.37 -10.21 5.89
C ARG A 78 -6.62 -10.55 7.36
N ASP A 79 -6.85 -11.82 7.66
CA ASP A 79 -7.15 -12.30 9.01
C ASP A 79 -5.95 -12.10 9.95
N GLN A 80 -4.73 -12.41 9.49
CA GLN A 80 -3.51 -12.19 10.28
C GLN A 80 -3.25 -10.71 10.56
N LEU A 81 -3.45 -9.83 9.57
CA LEU A 81 -3.32 -8.38 9.76
C LEU A 81 -4.41 -7.82 10.69
N ALA A 82 -5.65 -8.30 10.57
CA ALA A 82 -6.75 -7.87 11.44
C ALA A 82 -6.52 -8.27 12.91
N ALA A 83 -5.88 -9.42 13.15
CA ALA A 83 -5.51 -9.90 14.48
C ALA A 83 -4.17 -9.37 15.00
N TYR A 84 -3.43 -8.60 14.19
CA TYR A 84 -2.09 -8.15 14.53
C TYR A 84 -2.10 -7.01 15.57
N ASP A 85 -1.40 -7.24 16.69
CA ASP A 85 -1.24 -6.29 17.80
C ASP A 85 0.23 -5.89 18.05
N GLY A 86 1.13 -6.28 17.13
CA GLY A 86 2.56 -6.01 17.22
C GLY A 86 2.99 -4.65 16.63
N PRO A 87 4.32 -4.42 16.51
CA PRO A 87 4.87 -3.18 15.95
C PRO A 87 4.44 -2.91 14.51
N VAL A 88 4.02 -1.68 14.20
CA VAL A 88 3.66 -1.25 12.84
C VAL A 88 4.94 -0.82 12.11
N GLU A 89 5.79 -1.79 11.81
CA GLU A 89 7.12 -1.61 11.20
C GLU A 89 7.28 -2.51 9.97
N ASP A 90 8.11 -2.08 9.00
CA ASP A 90 8.30 -2.78 7.72
C ASP A 90 8.69 -4.24 7.93
N GLU A 91 9.73 -4.52 8.72
CA GLU A 91 10.21 -5.89 8.95
C GLU A 91 9.13 -6.79 9.54
N ALA A 92 8.43 -6.33 10.58
CA ALA A 92 7.41 -7.13 11.27
C ALA A 92 6.23 -7.46 10.36
N LEU A 93 5.72 -6.47 9.63
CA LEU A 93 4.62 -6.65 8.69
C LEU A 93 5.03 -7.46 7.46
N GLN A 94 6.24 -7.27 6.96
CA GLN A 94 6.76 -8.07 5.85
C GLN A 94 6.86 -9.55 6.24
N SER A 95 7.26 -9.87 7.47
CA SER A 95 7.34 -11.25 7.94
C SER A 95 5.99 -11.97 7.85
N ILE A 96 4.89 -11.29 8.18
CA ILE A 96 3.52 -11.83 8.01
C ILE A 96 3.23 -12.09 6.53
N VAL A 97 3.43 -11.07 5.68
CA VAL A 97 3.17 -11.17 4.23
C VAL A 97 3.98 -12.31 3.60
N TYR A 98 5.25 -12.45 3.99
CA TYR A 98 6.13 -13.51 3.52
C TYR A 98 5.65 -14.90 3.99
N ALA A 99 5.29 -15.04 5.27
CA ALA A 99 4.84 -16.30 5.84
C ALA A 99 3.59 -16.83 5.13
N VAL A 100 2.64 -15.95 4.79
CA VAL A 100 1.44 -16.31 4.02
C VAL A 100 1.80 -16.90 2.65
N GLY A 101 2.77 -16.32 1.96
CA GLY A 101 3.14 -16.74 0.60
C GLY A 101 4.07 -17.96 0.54
N ARG A 102 4.98 -18.10 1.52
CA ARG A 102 6.16 -18.98 1.44
C ARG A 102 5.83 -20.43 1.08
N ASP A 103 4.77 -20.99 1.67
CA ASP A 103 4.43 -22.40 1.51
C ASP A 103 3.31 -22.63 0.48
N ARG A 104 2.84 -21.56 -0.18
CA ARG A 104 1.72 -21.59 -1.14
C ARG A 104 2.14 -21.27 -2.58
N PHE A 105 3.21 -20.50 -2.74
CA PHE A 105 3.66 -20.02 -4.05
C PHE A 105 5.10 -20.44 -4.33
N ASP A 106 5.29 -21.15 -5.44
CA ASP A 106 6.61 -21.45 -6.01
C ASP A 106 6.61 -21.11 -7.51
N PRO A 107 7.25 -20.00 -7.93
CA PRO A 107 8.12 -19.13 -7.13
C PRO A 107 7.36 -18.13 -6.25
N LEU A 108 7.90 -17.82 -5.07
CA LEU A 108 7.32 -16.85 -4.12
C LEU A 108 7.06 -15.46 -4.73
N ARG A 109 7.80 -15.05 -5.76
CA ARG A 109 7.57 -13.76 -6.44
C ARG A 109 6.15 -13.63 -7.00
N ASP A 110 5.49 -14.75 -7.31
CA ASP A 110 4.14 -14.76 -7.87
C ASP A 110 3.11 -14.34 -6.82
N TRP A 111 3.38 -14.59 -5.52
CA TRP A 111 2.59 -14.04 -4.42
C TRP A 111 2.63 -12.51 -4.39
N PHE A 112 3.83 -11.93 -4.48
CA PHE A 112 3.97 -10.48 -4.49
C PHE A 112 3.34 -9.86 -5.74
N LYS A 113 3.50 -10.51 -6.89
CA LYS A 113 2.83 -10.10 -8.12
C LYS A 113 1.31 -10.10 -7.95
N ALA A 114 0.74 -11.12 -7.30
CA ALA A 114 -0.69 -11.18 -6.99
C ALA A 114 -1.13 -10.00 -6.10
N LEU A 115 -0.38 -9.71 -5.03
CA LEU A 115 -0.68 -8.55 -4.16
C LEU A 115 -0.71 -7.24 -4.96
N TYR A 116 0.25 -7.01 -5.86
CA TYR A 116 0.28 -5.78 -6.65
C TYR A 116 -0.82 -5.72 -7.70
N GLU A 117 -1.09 -6.81 -8.42
CA GLU A 117 -2.07 -6.80 -9.52
C GLU A 117 -3.51 -6.77 -9.00
N VAL A 118 -3.78 -7.46 -7.89
CA VAL A 118 -5.13 -7.54 -7.29
C VAL A 118 -5.44 -6.30 -6.46
N LEU A 119 -4.49 -5.81 -5.65
CA LEU A 119 -4.78 -4.74 -4.69
C LEU A 119 -4.38 -3.36 -5.18
N LEU A 120 -3.36 -3.26 -6.03
CA LEU A 120 -2.76 -1.98 -6.43
C LEU A 120 -2.87 -1.69 -7.93
N GLY A 121 -3.34 -2.66 -8.73
CA GLY A 121 -3.48 -2.54 -10.18
C GLY A 121 -2.14 -2.43 -10.92
N ALA A 122 -1.05 -2.94 -10.34
CA ALA A 122 0.30 -2.83 -10.91
C ALA A 122 0.98 -4.20 -10.94
N SER A 123 1.93 -4.42 -11.85
CA SER A 123 2.67 -5.70 -11.93
C SER A 123 3.82 -5.81 -10.92
N GLN A 124 4.18 -4.69 -10.28
CA GLN A 124 5.25 -4.58 -9.29
C GLN A 124 4.99 -3.35 -8.40
N GLY A 125 5.64 -3.32 -7.24
CA GLY A 125 5.48 -2.22 -6.29
C GLY A 125 6.56 -2.19 -5.22
N PRO A 126 6.44 -1.26 -4.26
CA PRO A 126 7.35 -1.20 -3.11
C PRO A 126 7.17 -2.44 -2.24
N ARG A 127 8.18 -2.74 -1.42
CA ARG A 127 8.10 -3.80 -0.40
C ARG A 127 6.79 -3.68 0.40
N PHE A 128 6.02 -4.78 0.44
CA PHE A 128 4.64 -4.74 0.88
C PHE A 128 4.50 -4.45 2.40
N GLY A 129 5.42 -4.93 3.24
CA GLY A 129 5.45 -4.62 4.67
C GLY A 129 5.60 -3.13 4.94
N GLY A 130 6.58 -2.48 4.32
CA GLY A 130 6.74 -1.03 4.36
C GLY A 130 5.53 -0.27 3.81
N PHE A 131 4.87 -0.79 2.78
CA PHE A 131 3.59 -0.25 2.31
C PHE A 131 2.51 -0.30 3.40
N ILE A 132 2.32 -1.44 4.07
CA ILE A 132 1.34 -1.58 5.17
C ILE A 132 1.66 -0.64 6.32
N ALA A 133 2.95 -0.50 6.68
CA ALA A 133 3.38 0.40 7.76
C ALA A 133 2.99 1.87 7.49
N LEU A 134 3.06 2.29 6.21
CA LEU A 134 2.74 3.65 5.79
C LEU A 134 1.25 3.87 5.53
N TYR A 135 0.59 2.92 4.89
CA TYR A 135 -0.82 3.00 4.53
C TYR A 135 -1.74 2.74 5.72
N GLY A 136 -1.31 1.88 6.64
CA GLY A 136 -2.05 1.48 7.82
C GLY A 136 -2.59 0.06 7.70
N VAL A 137 -2.49 -0.69 8.80
CA VAL A 137 -2.88 -2.10 8.87
C VAL A 137 -4.38 -2.27 8.59
N GLN A 138 -5.22 -1.43 9.19
CA GLN A 138 -6.68 -1.51 9.02
C GLN A 138 -7.11 -1.07 7.62
N GLU A 139 -6.44 -0.06 7.05
CA GLU A 139 -6.63 0.35 5.67
C GLU A 139 -6.23 -0.76 4.69
N THR A 140 -5.13 -1.49 4.94
CA THR A 140 -4.76 -2.67 4.16
C THR A 140 -5.79 -3.78 4.28
N VAL A 141 -6.33 -4.06 5.48
CA VAL A 141 -7.41 -5.04 5.67
C VAL A 141 -8.62 -4.69 4.79
N ALA A 142 -9.07 -3.44 4.84
CA ALA A 142 -10.18 -2.97 4.02
C ALA A 142 -9.88 -3.03 2.52
N LEU A 143 -8.63 -2.76 2.11
CA LEU A 143 -8.18 -2.88 0.72
C LEU A 143 -8.24 -4.35 0.24
N ILE A 144 -7.83 -5.29 1.09
CA ILE A 144 -7.92 -6.72 0.77
C ILE A 144 -9.39 -7.15 0.62
N ASP A 145 -10.28 -6.72 1.51
CA ASP A 145 -11.71 -7.01 1.40
C ASP A 145 -12.30 -6.52 0.07
N LYS A 146 -11.96 -5.30 -0.35
CA LYS A 146 -12.36 -4.77 -1.67
C LYS A 146 -11.81 -5.58 -2.84
N GLY A 147 -10.52 -5.95 -2.78
CA GLY A 147 -9.89 -6.80 -3.80
C GLY A 147 -10.53 -8.18 -3.90
N LEU A 148 -10.89 -8.79 -2.77
CA LEU A 148 -11.61 -10.05 -2.71
C LEU A 148 -13.03 -9.95 -3.28
N ALA A 149 -13.71 -8.81 -3.07
CA ALA A 149 -15.04 -8.52 -3.60
C ALA A 149 -15.03 -8.12 -5.10
N GLY A 150 -13.86 -7.81 -5.67
CA GLY A 150 -13.73 -7.34 -7.05
C GLY A 150 -14.10 -5.87 -7.25
N GLU A 151 -14.17 -5.08 -6.17
CA GLU A 151 -14.57 -3.67 -6.21
C GLU A 151 -13.46 -2.71 -6.69
N LEU A 152 -12.27 -3.25 -6.95
CA LEU A 152 -11.13 -2.48 -7.45
C LEU A 152 -11.01 -2.50 -8.98
N ALA A 153 -11.75 -3.39 -9.66
CA ALA A 153 -11.70 -3.61 -11.11
C ALA A 153 -12.82 -2.90 -11.87
#